data_AF-A0A519TMX7-F1
#
_entry.id   AF-A0A519TMX7-F1
#
_cell.length_a   1.000
_cell.length_b   1.000
_cell.length_c   1.000
_cell.angle_alpha   90.00
_cell.angle_beta   90.00
_cell.angle_gamma   90.00
#
_symmetry.space_group_name_H-M   'P 1'
#
loop_
_entity.id
_entity.type
_entity.pdbx_description
1 polymer ?
#
loop_
_entity_poly.entity_id
_entity_poly.type
_entity_poly.pdbx_seq_one_letter_code
_entity_poly.pdbx_strand_id
1 'polypeptide(L)'
;MQALYAYQQAVAADYLLAQDRIAAAFEPDLTAKVTPDRRLLEGQRKLGEAQLRDWQRTGEQPESGSDDKDVAEAVRNAMAYYQQMVQKEGTFYRGQLMHGAESIHDQYLHLLNMAPALLDIITEDNEREARRFTGPRFEAEGTARLFSNAAFAKLKENEQLLQTTIRRKLQWTDAEEIETLREAWQKEIKPDETVQAYLNGKNTGLEETDYETDLELLRHVYKSFVFKGEALPRWLESNDLNWEENRPIVRNLVLKTLKMLPYAADEKQELMNLSANWQDDRDFAETLYN
;
A
#
# COMPACT_ATOMS: atom_id res chain seq x y z
N MET A 1 -8.96 -7.69 -5.87
CA MET A 1 -9.49 -8.40 -7.07
C MET A 1 -8.66 -8.13 -8.33
N GLN A 2 -8.17 -6.90 -8.54
CA GLN A 2 -7.35 -6.57 -9.73
C GLN A 2 -6.08 -7.42 -9.87
N ALA A 3 -5.35 -7.65 -8.78
CA ALA A 3 -4.11 -8.45 -8.79
C ALA A 3 -4.32 -9.91 -9.21
N LEU A 4 -5.38 -10.58 -8.74
CA LEU A 4 -5.68 -11.96 -9.13
C LEU A 4 -6.08 -12.08 -10.60
N TYR A 5 -6.85 -11.09 -11.09
CA TYR A 5 -7.19 -11.01 -12.51
C TYR A 5 -5.95 -10.78 -13.39
N ALA A 6 -5.06 -9.87 -12.98
CA ALA A 6 -3.80 -9.62 -13.67
C ALA A 6 -2.91 -10.87 -13.69
N TYR A 7 -2.83 -11.62 -12.59
CA TYR A 7 -2.15 -12.92 -12.55
C TYR A 7 -2.73 -13.91 -13.56
N GLN A 8 -4.05 -14.07 -13.62
CA GLN A 8 -4.68 -14.96 -14.59
C GLN A 8 -4.39 -14.55 -16.05
N GLN A 9 -4.35 -13.25 -16.33
CA GLN A 9 -3.97 -12.74 -17.65
C GLN A 9 -2.50 -13.01 -17.97
N ALA A 10 -1.59 -12.82 -17.00
CA ALA A 10 -0.17 -13.10 -17.17
C ALA A 10 0.07 -14.60 -17.46
N VAL A 11 -0.55 -15.49 -16.68
CA VAL A 11 -0.52 -16.94 -16.91
C VAL A 11 -1.06 -17.31 -18.30
N ALA A 12 -2.16 -16.68 -18.74
CA ALA A 12 -2.70 -16.91 -20.07
C ALA A 12 -1.74 -16.42 -21.17
N ALA A 13 -1.05 -15.30 -20.97
CA ALA A 13 -0.04 -14.81 -21.90
C ALA A 13 1.20 -15.73 -21.96
N ASP A 14 1.67 -16.23 -20.82
CA ASP A 14 2.77 -17.20 -20.77
C ASP A 14 2.44 -18.50 -21.51
N TYR A 15 1.18 -18.91 -21.49
CA TYR A 15 0.72 -20.06 -22.26
C TYR A 15 0.84 -19.80 -23.78
N LEU A 16 0.45 -18.61 -24.24
CA LEU A 16 0.63 -18.22 -25.65
C LEU A 16 2.11 -18.19 -26.03
N LEU A 17 2.97 -17.67 -25.16
CA LEU A 17 4.43 -17.68 -25.39
C LEU A 17 5.00 -19.10 -25.44
N ALA A 18 4.42 -20.05 -24.70
CA ALA A 18 4.80 -21.46 -24.80
C ALA A 18 4.37 -22.07 -26.15
N GLN A 19 3.21 -21.68 -26.69
CA GLN A 19 2.80 -22.07 -28.05
C GLN A 19 3.72 -21.47 -29.12
N ASP A 20 4.09 -20.20 -28.99
CA ASP A 20 5.03 -19.53 -29.90
C ASP A 20 6.41 -20.21 -29.91
N ARG A 21 6.86 -20.71 -28.76
CA ARG A 21 8.10 -21.52 -28.67
C ARG A 21 8.02 -22.82 -29.47
N ILE A 22 6.86 -23.48 -29.47
CA ILE A 22 6.65 -24.67 -30.32
C ILE A 22 6.63 -24.25 -31.78
N ALA A 23 5.96 -23.14 -32.13
CA ALA A 23 5.94 -22.63 -33.48
C ALA A 23 7.35 -22.32 -34.01
N ALA A 24 8.17 -21.64 -33.20
CA ALA A 24 9.55 -21.30 -33.53
C ALA A 24 10.45 -22.52 -33.73
N ALA A 25 10.23 -23.61 -32.98
CA ALA A 25 10.99 -24.85 -33.12
C ALA A 25 10.79 -25.53 -34.49
N PHE A 26 9.68 -25.25 -35.17
CA PHE A 26 9.34 -25.83 -36.48
C PHE A 26 9.27 -24.79 -37.59
N GLU A 27 9.90 -23.63 -37.43
CA GLU A 27 10.07 -22.68 -38.53
C GLU A 27 11.04 -23.22 -39.59
N PRO A 28 10.80 -22.95 -40.90
CA PRO A 28 11.71 -23.40 -41.94
C PRO A 28 13.07 -22.72 -41.81
N ASP A 29 14.14 -23.51 -41.64
CA ASP A 29 15.51 -22.98 -41.69
C ASP A 29 15.84 -22.49 -43.11
N LEU A 30 15.92 -21.18 -43.26
CA LEU A 30 16.21 -20.50 -44.53
C LEU A 30 17.68 -20.65 -44.96
N THR A 31 18.55 -21.11 -44.07
CA THR A 31 19.98 -21.30 -44.31
C THR A 31 20.34 -22.75 -44.66
N ALA A 32 19.38 -23.66 -44.57
CA ALA A 32 19.58 -25.07 -44.84
C ALA A 32 19.99 -25.33 -46.30
N LYS A 33 20.96 -26.23 -46.50
CA LYS A 33 21.43 -26.66 -47.84
C LYS A 33 20.37 -27.44 -48.63
N VAL A 34 19.35 -27.95 -47.94
CA VAL A 34 18.24 -28.72 -48.51
C VAL A 34 16.95 -27.97 -48.19
N THR A 35 16.05 -27.86 -49.18
CA THR A 35 14.74 -27.23 -48.98
C THR A 35 13.96 -27.97 -47.90
N PRO A 36 13.56 -27.29 -46.80
CA PRO A 36 12.79 -27.92 -45.73
C PRO A 36 11.41 -28.40 -46.21
N ASP A 37 10.96 -29.56 -45.74
CA ASP A 37 9.58 -30.02 -45.96
C ASP A 37 8.61 -29.22 -45.09
N ARG A 38 8.03 -28.19 -45.69
CA ARG A 38 7.07 -27.31 -45.02
C ARG A 38 5.84 -28.04 -44.50
N ARG A 39 5.40 -29.11 -45.15
CA ARG A 39 4.20 -29.86 -44.73
C ARG A 39 4.49 -30.70 -43.49
N LEU A 40 5.70 -31.28 -43.42
CA LEU A 40 6.15 -32.00 -42.24
C LEU A 40 6.26 -31.05 -41.04
N LEU A 41 6.95 -29.92 -41.19
CA LEU A 41 7.12 -28.91 -40.15
C LEU A 41 5.78 -28.37 -39.64
N GLU A 42 4.83 -28.08 -40.53
CA GLU A 42 3.49 -27.63 -40.13
C GLU A 42 2.72 -28.72 -39.37
N GLY A 43 2.89 -30.00 -39.74
CA GLY A 43 2.33 -31.14 -39.03
C GLY A 43 2.91 -31.31 -37.63
N GLN A 44 4.24 -31.22 -37.50
CA GLN A 44 4.97 -31.28 -36.24
C GLN A 44 4.55 -30.15 -35.29
N ARG A 45 4.44 -28.91 -35.80
CA ARG A 45 3.94 -27.76 -35.04
C ARG A 45 2.54 -28.02 -34.47
N LYS A 46 1.59 -28.41 -35.32
CA LYS A 46 0.20 -28.67 -34.90
C LYS A 46 0.11 -29.80 -33.87
N LEU A 47 0.94 -30.83 -34.03
CA LEU A 47 1.01 -31.95 -33.09
C LEU A 47 1.55 -31.48 -31.73
N GLY A 48 2.62 -30.69 -31.72
CA GLY A 48 3.16 -30.11 -30.49
C GLY A 48 2.18 -29.18 -29.78
N GLU A 49 1.52 -28.28 -30.52
CA GLU A 49 0.48 -27.39 -29.97
C GLU A 49 -0.69 -28.17 -29.35
N ALA A 50 -1.13 -29.26 -30.01
CA ALA A 50 -2.18 -30.13 -29.49
C ALA A 50 -1.76 -30.85 -28.21
N GLN A 51 -0.54 -31.39 -28.17
CA GLN A 51 0.02 -32.04 -26.97
C GLN A 51 0.15 -31.05 -25.80
N LEU A 52 0.61 -29.82 -26.04
CA LEU A 52 0.70 -28.79 -25.02
C LEU A 52 -0.69 -28.39 -24.49
N ARG A 53 -1.70 -28.29 -25.36
CA ARG A 53 -3.09 -27.99 -24.97
C ARG A 53 -3.72 -29.10 -24.14
N ASP A 54 -3.51 -30.36 -24.53
CA ASP A 54 -4.02 -31.49 -23.76
C ASP A 54 -3.34 -31.56 -22.39
N TRP A 55 -2.01 -31.38 -22.33
CA TRP A 55 -1.27 -31.28 -21.07
C TRP A 55 -1.82 -30.17 -20.16
N GLN A 56 -2.07 -28.96 -20.67
CA GLN A 56 -2.62 -27.86 -19.87
C GLN A 56 -4.01 -28.18 -19.30
N ARG A 57 -4.82 -28.94 -20.04
CA ARG A 57 -6.20 -29.29 -19.66
C ARG A 57 -6.26 -30.45 -18.66
N THR A 58 -5.45 -31.50 -18.87
CA THR A 58 -5.53 -32.73 -18.06
C THR A 58 -4.46 -32.82 -16.99
N GLY A 59 -3.35 -32.08 -17.13
CA GLY A 59 -2.15 -32.22 -16.31
C GLY A 59 -1.34 -33.49 -16.61
N GLU A 60 -1.80 -34.34 -17.52
CA GLU A 60 -1.14 -35.59 -17.88
C GLU A 60 0.00 -35.30 -18.84
N GLN A 61 1.17 -35.88 -18.57
CA GLN A 61 2.29 -35.81 -19.49
C GLN A 61 1.87 -36.40 -20.84
N PRO A 62 2.23 -35.76 -21.97
CA PRO A 62 1.97 -36.34 -23.28
C PRO A 62 2.50 -37.77 -23.30
N GLU A 63 1.69 -38.72 -23.77
CA GLU A 63 2.14 -40.10 -23.94
C GLU A 63 3.46 -40.08 -24.71
N SER A 64 4.46 -40.83 -24.24
CA SER A 64 5.81 -40.88 -24.82
C SER A 64 5.83 -41.62 -26.17
N GLY A 65 4.94 -41.24 -27.09
CA GLY A 65 4.56 -41.99 -28.28
C GLY A 65 4.33 -41.14 -29.52
N SER A 66 4.87 -39.91 -29.62
CA SER A 66 5.24 -39.44 -30.95
C SER A 66 6.56 -40.13 -31.32
N ASP A 67 6.57 -40.92 -32.40
CA ASP A 67 7.80 -41.40 -33.04
C ASP A 67 8.76 -40.25 -33.42
N ASP A 68 8.30 -39.00 -33.27
CA ASP A 68 9.00 -37.76 -33.50
C ASP A 68 9.64 -37.20 -32.20
N LYS A 69 10.96 -37.34 -32.11
CA LYS A 69 11.76 -36.85 -30.98
C LYS A 69 11.79 -35.32 -30.91
N ASP A 70 11.71 -34.65 -32.05
CA ASP A 70 11.82 -33.20 -32.14
C ASP A 70 10.56 -32.55 -31.55
N VAL A 71 9.38 -33.14 -31.83
CA VAL A 71 8.12 -32.69 -31.21
C VAL A 71 8.12 -32.93 -29.70
N ALA A 72 8.57 -34.11 -29.26
CA ALA A 72 8.65 -34.40 -27.82
C ALA A 72 9.61 -33.45 -27.07
N GLU A 73 10.70 -33.04 -27.70
CA GLU A 73 11.64 -32.06 -27.14
C GLU A 73 11.03 -30.65 -27.12
N ALA A 74 10.42 -30.20 -28.23
CA ALA A 74 9.78 -28.89 -28.32
C ALA A 74 8.66 -28.72 -27.28
N VAL A 75 7.81 -29.75 -27.11
CA VAL A 75 6.72 -29.74 -26.12
C VAL A 75 7.28 -29.73 -24.70
N ARG A 76 8.32 -30.54 -24.41
CA ARG A 76 8.96 -30.53 -23.09
C ARG A 76 9.58 -29.18 -22.75
N ASN A 77 10.25 -28.55 -23.70
CA ASN A 77 10.83 -27.21 -23.53
C ASN A 77 9.76 -26.15 -23.31
N ALA A 78 8.64 -26.22 -24.04
CA ALA A 78 7.50 -25.32 -23.87
C ALA A 78 6.81 -25.50 -22.51
N MET A 79 6.61 -26.75 -22.06
CA MET A 79 6.06 -27.08 -20.74
C MET A 79 6.96 -26.57 -19.62
N ALA A 80 8.26 -26.83 -19.70
CA ALA A 80 9.23 -26.37 -18.70
C ALA A 80 9.27 -24.83 -18.63
N TYR A 81 9.24 -24.16 -19.79
CA TYR A 81 9.14 -22.71 -19.86
C TYR A 81 7.86 -22.19 -19.19
N TYR A 82 6.69 -22.73 -19.57
CA TYR A 82 5.42 -22.29 -19.01
C TYR A 82 5.36 -22.50 -17.49
N GLN A 83 5.75 -23.67 -16.99
CA GLN A 83 5.80 -23.94 -15.55
C GLN A 83 6.73 -22.96 -14.82
N GLN A 84 7.90 -22.66 -15.39
CA GLN A 84 8.83 -21.70 -14.81
C GLN A 84 8.25 -20.28 -14.77
N MET A 85 7.55 -19.87 -15.83
CA MET A 85 6.93 -18.55 -15.89
C MET A 85 5.76 -18.43 -14.92
N VAL A 86 4.86 -19.42 -14.87
CA VAL A 86 3.75 -19.46 -13.90
C VAL A 86 4.26 -19.37 -12.46
N GLN A 87 5.35 -20.06 -12.11
CA GLN A 87 5.98 -19.94 -10.78
C GLN A 87 6.52 -18.53 -10.50
N LYS A 88 7.11 -17.86 -11.51
CA LYS A 88 7.59 -16.48 -11.39
C LYS A 88 6.42 -15.51 -11.21
N GLU A 89 5.38 -15.62 -12.03
CA GLU A 89 4.17 -14.80 -11.92
C GLU A 89 3.52 -14.98 -10.55
N GLY A 90 3.37 -16.23 -10.10
CA GLY A 90 2.78 -16.53 -8.79
C GLY A 90 3.59 -15.94 -7.63
N THR A 91 4.93 -15.94 -7.74
CA THR A 91 5.81 -15.30 -6.75
C THR A 91 5.66 -13.77 -6.78
N PHE A 92 5.63 -13.18 -7.98
CA PHE A 92 5.52 -11.74 -8.16
C PHE A 92 4.20 -11.18 -7.62
N TYR A 93 3.06 -11.72 -8.06
CA TYR A 93 1.74 -11.25 -7.65
C TYR A 93 1.44 -11.54 -6.17
N ARG A 94 1.97 -12.63 -5.61
CA ARG A 94 1.94 -12.88 -4.16
C ARG A 94 2.67 -11.79 -3.39
N GLY A 95 3.89 -11.45 -3.82
CA GLY A 95 4.67 -10.36 -3.22
C GLY A 95 3.93 -9.03 -3.29
N GLN A 96 3.30 -8.73 -4.44
CA GLN A 96 2.52 -7.51 -4.63
C GLN A 96 1.30 -7.45 -3.69
N LEU A 97 0.58 -8.56 -3.52
CA LEU A 97 -0.56 -8.62 -2.60
C LEU A 97 -0.13 -8.38 -1.15
N MET A 98 0.96 -9.03 -0.71
CA MET A 98 1.50 -8.86 0.63
C MET A 98 1.94 -7.42 0.87
N HIS A 99 2.68 -6.86 -0.08
CA HIS A 99 3.13 -5.48 0.00
C HIS A 99 1.97 -4.50 0.05
N GLY A 100 0.93 -4.70 -0.77
CA GLY A 100 -0.26 -3.85 -0.75
C GLY A 100 -0.99 -3.87 0.59
N ALA A 101 -1.14 -5.05 1.20
CA ALA A 101 -1.75 -5.17 2.53
C ALA A 101 -0.89 -4.53 3.63
N GLU A 102 0.43 -4.75 3.63
CA GLU A 102 1.33 -4.08 4.58
C GLU A 102 1.31 -2.55 4.40
N SER A 103 1.29 -2.08 3.15
CA SER A 103 1.26 -0.65 2.81
C SER A 103 0.01 0.05 3.35
N ILE A 104 -1.16 -0.57 3.32
CA ILE A 104 -2.39 -0.01 3.95
C ILE A 104 -2.17 0.20 5.46
N HIS A 105 -1.57 -0.77 6.13
CA HIS A 105 -1.33 -0.69 7.57
C HIS A 105 -0.25 0.35 7.91
N ASP A 106 0.83 0.37 7.13
CA ASP A 106 1.91 1.35 7.26
C ASP A 106 1.36 2.78 7.04
N GLN A 107 0.51 3.00 6.03
CA GLN A 107 -0.13 4.29 5.77
C GLN A 107 -1.04 4.73 6.94
N TYR A 108 -1.78 3.79 7.52
CA TYR A 108 -2.59 4.06 8.72
C TYR A 108 -1.73 4.54 9.90
N LEU A 109 -0.65 3.82 10.23
CA LEU A 109 0.24 4.20 11.33
C LEU A 109 1.01 5.49 11.04
N HIS A 110 1.45 5.67 9.80
CA HIS A 110 2.10 6.89 9.34
C HIS A 110 1.17 8.11 9.50
N LEU A 111 -0.12 7.98 9.16
CA LEU A 111 -1.08 9.04 9.40
C LEU A 111 -1.26 9.33 10.90
N LEU A 112 -1.22 8.34 11.79
CA LEU A 112 -1.27 8.62 13.24
C LEU A 112 -0.09 9.46 13.74
N ASN A 113 1.09 9.31 13.10
CA ASN A 113 2.27 10.14 13.38
C ASN A 113 2.14 11.58 12.89
N MET A 114 1.08 11.94 12.16
CA MET A 114 0.83 13.31 11.73
C MET A 114 0.58 14.24 12.91
N ALA A 115 -0.06 13.74 13.98
CA ALA A 115 -0.36 14.55 15.16
C ALA A 115 0.91 15.14 15.82
N PRO A 116 1.94 14.34 16.19
CA PRO A 116 3.19 14.91 16.68
C PRO A 116 3.92 15.75 15.61
N ALA A 117 3.92 15.32 14.34
CA ALA A 117 4.54 16.09 13.25
C ALA A 117 3.94 17.49 13.09
N LEU A 118 2.63 17.63 13.29
CA LEU A 118 1.94 18.92 13.26
C LEU A 118 2.46 19.87 14.35
N LEU A 119 2.75 19.36 15.55
CA LEU A 119 3.32 20.18 16.62
C LEU A 119 4.75 20.62 16.29
N ASP A 120 5.53 19.75 15.65
CA ASP A 120 6.90 20.04 15.25
C ASP A 120 6.93 21.16 14.19
N ILE A 121 6.08 21.10 13.15
CA ILE A 121 6.03 22.15 12.13
C ILE A 121 5.59 23.51 12.69
N ILE A 122 4.65 23.51 13.66
CA ILE A 122 4.19 24.74 14.33
C ILE A 122 5.34 25.32 15.16
N THR A 123 6.11 24.48 15.83
CA THR A 123 7.30 24.89 16.58
C THR A 123 8.32 25.54 15.66
N GLU A 124 8.62 24.91 14.52
CA GLU A 124 9.55 25.45 13.53
C GLU A 124 9.09 26.79 12.94
N ASP A 125 7.80 26.92 12.60
CA ASP A 125 7.24 28.18 12.09
C ASP A 125 7.38 29.31 13.12
N ASN A 126 7.03 29.02 14.38
CA ASN A 126 7.16 29.98 15.48
C ASN A 126 8.62 30.41 15.68
N GLU A 127 9.58 29.47 15.61
CA GLU A 127 11.01 29.79 15.70
C GLU A 127 11.48 30.64 14.52
N ARG A 128 11.02 30.34 13.29
CA ARG A 128 11.36 31.11 12.09
C ARG A 128 10.86 32.54 12.19
N GLU A 129 9.64 32.75 12.66
CA GLU A 129 9.07 34.08 12.90
C GLU A 129 9.84 34.84 13.99
N ALA A 130 10.16 34.17 15.11
CA ALA A 130 10.93 34.76 16.20
C ALA A 130 12.34 35.21 15.78
N ARG A 131 12.97 34.54 14.80
CA ARG A 131 14.26 34.97 14.22
C ARG A 131 14.12 36.18 13.30
N ARG A 132 12.94 36.40 12.69
CA ARG A 132 12.68 37.51 11.76
C ARG A 132 12.32 38.83 12.47
N PHE A 133 11.77 38.77 13.69
CA PHE A 133 11.35 39.95 14.46
C PHE A 133 12.18 40.21 15.72
N THR A 134 12.58 41.46 15.97
CA THR A 134 13.31 41.91 17.17
C THR A 134 12.40 42.43 18.31
N GLY A 135 11.13 42.03 18.34
CA GLY A 135 10.09 42.49 19.30
C GLY A 135 9.55 41.36 20.21
N PRO A 136 8.53 41.61 21.06
CA PRO A 136 8.04 40.65 22.04
C PRO A 136 7.67 39.33 21.36
N ARG A 137 8.27 38.27 21.92
CA ARG A 137 8.37 36.94 21.35
C ARG A 137 7.12 36.14 21.71
N PHE A 138 6.67 35.33 20.76
CA PHE A 138 5.70 34.24 20.95
C PHE A 138 4.23 34.67 20.88
N GLU A 139 3.61 34.59 19.68
CA GLU A 139 2.17 34.33 19.58
C GLU A 139 1.91 32.81 19.68
N ALA A 140 2.47 32.14 20.70
CA ALA A 140 1.85 30.88 21.09
C ALA A 140 0.49 31.09 21.76
N GLU A 141 0.04 32.34 21.96
CA GLU A 141 -1.33 32.59 22.42
C GLU A 141 -2.36 31.94 21.49
N GLY A 142 -2.11 31.83 20.19
CA GLY A 142 -3.03 31.20 19.25
C GLY A 142 -2.99 29.67 19.20
N THR A 143 -1.88 29.02 19.58
CA THR A 143 -1.70 27.56 19.43
C THR A 143 -1.31 26.81 20.70
N ALA A 144 -1.11 27.50 21.83
CA ALA A 144 -0.64 26.90 23.08
C ALA A 144 -1.50 25.72 23.54
N ARG A 145 -2.83 25.83 23.38
CA ARG A 145 -3.75 24.75 23.75
C ARG A 145 -3.46 23.45 23.01
N LEU A 146 -3.05 23.52 21.75
CA LEU A 146 -2.71 22.35 20.94
C LEU A 146 -1.48 21.61 21.47
N PHE A 147 -0.49 22.33 22.01
CA PHE A 147 0.70 21.72 22.63
C PHE A 147 0.39 21.03 23.96
N SER A 148 -0.68 21.43 24.64
CA SER A 148 -1.22 20.76 25.83
C SER A 148 -2.32 19.75 25.52
N ASN A 149 -2.60 19.46 24.25
CA ASN A 149 -3.67 18.54 23.86
C ASN A 149 -3.32 17.10 24.30
N ALA A 150 -4.13 16.56 25.22
CA ALA A 150 -3.87 15.26 25.82
C ALA A 150 -4.05 14.09 24.84
N ALA A 151 -4.89 14.23 23.81
CA ALA A 151 -5.03 13.20 22.77
C ALA A 151 -3.79 13.12 21.86
N PHE A 152 -3.17 14.25 21.55
CA PHE A 152 -1.88 14.28 20.82
C PHE A 152 -0.78 13.61 21.65
N ALA A 153 -0.71 13.92 22.95
CA ALA A 153 0.25 13.30 23.87
C ALA A 153 0.10 11.77 23.92
N LYS A 154 -1.13 11.26 24.09
CA LYS A 154 -1.39 9.81 24.10
C LYS A 154 -0.96 9.10 22.82
N LEU A 155 -1.18 9.70 21.64
CA LEU A 155 -0.67 9.12 20.40
C LEU A 155 0.86 9.12 20.37
N LYS A 156 1.49 10.24 20.74
CA LYS A 156 2.95 10.39 20.75
C LYS A 156 3.62 9.40 21.72
N GLU A 157 2.97 9.08 22.83
CA GLU A 157 3.50 8.21 23.89
C GLU A 157 3.16 6.73 23.68
N ASN A 158 2.27 6.39 22.73
CA ASN A 158 1.87 5.02 22.49
C ASN A 158 3.07 4.13 22.10
N GLU A 159 3.36 3.11 22.91
CA GLU A 159 4.54 2.25 22.76
C GLU A 159 4.51 1.49 21.42
N GLN A 160 3.34 0.94 21.06
CA GLN A 160 3.17 0.19 19.81
C GLN A 160 3.42 1.08 18.59
N LEU A 161 2.89 2.32 18.58
CA LEU A 161 3.09 3.28 17.51
C LEU A 161 4.57 3.65 17.39
N LEU A 162 5.21 4.01 18.51
CA LEU A 162 6.63 4.40 18.54
C LEU A 162 7.54 3.30 18.00
N GLN A 163 7.39 2.07 18.51
CA GLN A 163 8.21 0.93 18.09
C GLN A 163 8.02 0.61 16.61
N THR A 164 6.76 0.62 16.14
CA THR A 164 6.46 0.31 14.74
C THR A 164 6.96 1.42 13.81
N THR A 165 6.81 2.68 14.21
CA THR A 165 7.29 3.85 13.49
C THR A 165 8.79 3.81 13.27
N ILE A 166 9.57 3.43 14.28
CA ILE A 166 11.03 3.28 14.16
C ILE A 166 11.36 2.10 13.22
N ARG A 167 10.73 0.95 13.44
CA ARG A 167 11.00 -0.29 12.68
C ARG A 167 10.68 -0.15 11.20
N ARG A 168 9.55 0.49 10.86
CA ARG A 168 9.02 0.64 9.50
C ARG A 168 9.30 2.01 8.88
N LYS A 169 9.96 2.92 9.61
CA LYS A 169 10.30 4.30 9.19
C LYS A 169 9.07 5.13 8.78
N LEU A 170 8.04 5.14 9.62
CA LEU A 170 6.75 5.79 9.35
C LEU A 170 6.67 7.23 9.85
N GLN A 171 7.82 7.88 10.03
CA GLN A 171 7.93 9.25 10.52
C GLN A 171 7.66 10.24 9.37
N TRP A 172 7.06 11.38 9.68
CA TRP A 172 6.94 12.50 8.75
C TRP A 172 8.31 13.17 8.59
N THR A 173 9.05 12.76 7.56
CA THR A 173 10.45 13.17 7.35
C THR A 173 10.73 13.61 5.93
N ASP A 174 9.83 13.31 5.00
CA ASP A 174 9.96 13.77 3.63
C ASP A 174 9.69 15.28 3.54
N ALA A 175 10.50 15.98 2.76
CA ALA A 175 10.45 17.44 2.69
C ALA A 175 9.18 17.96 2.00
N GLU A 176 8.70 17.26 0.97
CA GLU A 176 7.47 17.63 0.25
C GLU A 176 6.24 17.32 1.10
N GLU A 177 6.25 16.19 1.79
CA GLU A 177 5.23 15.80 2.77
C GLU A 177 5.11 16.81 3.92
N ILE A 178 6.23 17.19 4.53
CA ILE A 178 6.26 18.20 5.61
C ILE A 178 5.74 19.55 5.12
N GLU A 179 6.14 19.98 3.92
CA GLU A 179 5.66 21.25 3.35
C GLU A 179 4.18 21.19 3.01
N THR A 180 3.67 20.03 2.55
CA THR A 180 2.24 19.81 2.35
C THR A 180 1.47 19.91 3.66
N LEU A 181 1.98 19.32 4.75
CA LEU A 181 1.36 19.44 6.08
C LEU A 181 1.36 20.89 6.56
N ARG A 182 2.45 21.63 6.30
CA ARG A 182 2.55 23.07 6.60
C ARG A 182 1.55 23.90 5.81
N GLU A 183 1.40 23.62 4.52
CA GLU A 183 0.40 24.25 3.67
C GLU A 183 -1.01 23.96 4.20
N ALA A 184 -1.33 22.70 4.47
CA ALA A 184 -2.61 22.28 5.01
C ALA A 184 -2.90 22.98 6.35
N TRP A 185 -1.90 23.04 7.24
CA TRP A 185 -2.01 23.75 8.50
C TRP A 185 -2.34 25.23 8.30
N GLN A 186 -1.57 25.93 7.47
CA GLN A 186 -1.70 27.38 7.32
C GLN A 186 -2.95 27.81 6.54
N LYS A 187 -3.33 27.06 5.50
CA LYS A 187 -4.39 27.46 4.56
C LYS A 187 -5.75 26.83 4.86
N GLU A 188 -5.78 25.67 5.51
CA GLU A 188 -7.03 24.90 5.70
C GLU A 188 -7.34 24.66 7.18
N ILE A 189 -6.43 24.03 7.94
CA ILE A 189 -6.69 23.58 9.31
C ILE A 189 -6.76 24.77 10.28
N LYS A 190 -5.74 25.63 10.32
CA LYS A 190 -5.69 26.77 11.24
C LYS A 190 -6.87 27.74 11.05
N PRO A 191 -7.27 28.16 9.83
CA PRO A 191 -8.39 29.10 9.67
C PRO A 191 -9.78 28.50 9.88
N ASP A 192 -9.93 27.18 10.00
CA ASP A 192 -11.22 26.53 10.22
C ASP A 192 -11.90 26.98 11.52
N GLU A 193 -13.22 27.20 11.45
CA GLU A 193 -14.00 27.72 12.57
C GLU A 193 -13.97 26.81 13.81
N THR A 194 -13.99 25.49 13.61
CA THR A 194 -13.97 24.52 14.72
C THR A 194 -12.59 24.49 15.38
N VAL A 195 -11.54 24.54 14.56
CA VAL A 195 -10.15 24.63 15.06
C VAL A 195 -9.94 25.96 15.79
N GLN A 196 -10.38 27.08 15.23
CA GLN A 196 -10.31 28.40 15.89
C GLN A 196 -11.08 28.42 17.21
N ALA A 197 -12.28 27.84 17.25
CA ALA A 197 -13.06 27.74 18.49
C ALA A 197 -12.32 26.92 19.56
N TYR A 198 -11.66 25.82 19.18
CA TYR A 198 -10.82 25.06 20.09
C TYR A 198 -9.62 25.87 20.58
N LEU A 199 -8.86 26.48 19.66
CA LEU A 199 -7.64 27.23 19.95
C LEU A 199 -7.89 28.41 20.90
N ASN A 200 -8.98 29.14 20.71
CA ASN A 200 -9.39 30.26 21.55
C ASN A 200 -10.16 29.83 22.83
N GLY A 201 -10.56 28.56 22.89
CA GLY A 201 -11.26 28.00 24.03
C GLY A 201 -10.35 27.79 25.24
N LYS A 202 -10.96 27.63 26.42
CA LYS A 202 -10.25 27.32 27.65
C LYS A 202 -10.69 25.97 28.18
N ASN A 203 -9.77 25.28 28.83
CA ASN A 203 -10.08 24.07 29.59
C ASN A 203 -11.07 24.41 30.71
N THR A 204 -12.05 23.53 30.88
CA THR A 204 -13.10 23.64 31.88
C THR A 204 -12.60 23.30 33.28
N GLY A 205 -11.45 22.62 33.38
CA GLY A 205 -10.90 22.11 34.62
C GLY A 205 -11.43 20.71 34.99
N LEU A 206 -12.27 20.13 34.14
CA LEU A 206 -12.76 18.76 34.24
C LEU A 206 -11.98 17.90 33.25
N GLU A 207 -11.01 17.12 33.76
CA GLU A 207 -10.01 16.42 32.93
C GLU A 207 -10.63 15.56 31.82
N GLU A 208 -11.65 14.77 32.12
CA GLU A 208 -12.33 13.92 31.12
C GLU A 208 -13.06 14.74 30.05
N THR A 209 -13.66 15.87 30.43
CA THR A 209 -14.38 16.75 29.48
C THR A 209 -13.39 17.50 28.58
N ASP A 210 -12.29 17.96 29.17
CA ASP A 210 -11.22 18.63 28.45
C ASP A 210 -10.53 17.64 27.48
N TYR A 211 -10.30 16.40 27.90
CA TYR A 211 -9.79 15.34 27.05
C TYR A 211 -10.73 15.00 25.88
N GLU A 212 -12.04 14.90 26.12
CA GLU A 212 -12.98 14.62 25.03
C GLU A 212 -13.00 15.77 24.01
N THR A 213 -12.85 17.01 24.47
CA THR A 213 -12.71 18.19 23.60
C THR A 213 -11.44 18.12 22.76
N ASP A 214 -10.32 17.75 23.39
CA ASP A 214 -9.02 17.53 22.73
C ASP A 214 -9.08 16.44 21.66
N LEU A 215 -9.77 15.34 21.97
CA LEU A 215 -9.94 14.21 21.07
C LEU A 215 -10.88 14.53 19.91
N GLU A 216 -11.95 15.29 20.14
CA GLU A 216 -12.85 15.74 19.07
C GLU A 216 -12.15 16.67 18.08
N LEU A 217 -11.29 17.57 18.54
CA LEU A 217 -10.46 18.37 17.65
C LEU A 217 -9.62 17.45 16.75
N LEU A 218 -8.91 16.48 17.33
CA LEU A 218 -8.06 15.58 16.57
C LEU A 218 -8.90 14.79 15.54
N ARG A 219 -10.06 14.28 15.94
CA ARG A 219 -11.00 13.62 15.02
C ARG A 219 -11.48 14.54 13.90
N HIS A 220 -11.77 15.80 14.20
CA HIS A 220 -12.15 16.81 13.20
C HIS A 220 -11.01 17.05 12.21
N VAL A 221 -9.77 17.20 12.70
CA VAL A 221 -8.59 17.41 11.84
C VAL A 221 -8.45 16.29 10.80
N TYR A 222 -8.49 15.03 11.24
CA TYR A 222 -8.43 13.90 10.31
C TYR A 222 -9.63 13.85 9.36
N LYS A 223 -10.85 13.97 9.87
CA LYS A 223 -12.08 13.84 9.07
C LYS A 223 -12.20 14.94 8.01
N SER A 224 -11.83 16.16 8.34
CA SER A 224 -12.13 17.36 7.56
C SER A 224 -10.98 17.75 6.64
N PHE A 225 -9.72 17.49 7.02
CA PHE A 225 -8.56 17.93 6.23
C PHE A 225 -7.76 16.76 5.68
N VAL A 226 -7.43 15.76 6.49
CA VAL A 226 -6.61 14.62 6.03
C VAL A 226 -7.34 13.77 4.99
N PHE A 227 -8.64 13.55 5.15
CA PHE A 227 -9.44 12.71 4.23
C PHE A 227 -10.37 13.49 3.30
N LYS A 228 -10.53 14.80 3.49
CA LYS A 228 -11.51 15.64 2.77
C LYS A 228 -11.02 17.04 2.40
N GLY A 229 -9.85 17.46 2.88
CA GLY A 229 -9.26 18.75 2.53
C GLY A 229 -8.72 18.75 1.11
N GLU A 230 -7.83 19.70 0.83
CA GLU A 230 -7.24 19.84 -0.51
C GLU A 230 -5.78 19.40 -0.54
N ALA A 231 -4.92 19.95 0.32
CA ALA A 231 -3.48 19.73 0.28
C ALA A 231 -3.10 18.27 0.60
N LEU A 232 -3.52 17.75 1.77
CA LEU A 232 -3.17 16.40 2.21
C LEU A 232 -3.78 15.31 1.32
N PRO A 233 -5.08 15.33 0.95
CA PRO A 233 -5.63 14.33 0.05
C PRO A 233 -4.96 14.32 -1.32
N ARG A 234 -4.64 15.50 -1.88
CA ARG A 234 -3.94 15.59 -3.16
C ARG A 234 -2.56 14.96 -3.10
N TRP A 235 -1.80 15.24 -2.05
CA TRP A 235 -0.48 14.63 -1.86
C TRP A 235 -0.58 13.12 -1.68
N LEU A 236 -1.51 12.64 -0.85
CA LEU A 236 -1.78 11.20 -0.64
C LEU A 236 -2.15 10.50 -1.95
N GLU A 237 -3.04 11.09 -2.75
CA GLU A 237 -3.44 10.59 -4.08
C GLU A 237 -2.28 10.54 -5.07
N SER A 238 -1.35 11.50 -4.98
CA SER A 238 -0.18 11.54 -5.86
C SER A 238 0.90 10.52 -5.47
N ASN A 239 1.00 10.17 -4.18
CA ASN A 239 2.07 9.34 -3.64
C ASN A 239 1.69 7.85 -3.54
N ASP A 240 0.40 7.53 -3.34
CA ASP A 240 -0.11 6.15 -3.37
C ASP A 240 -1.05 5.94 -4.56
N LEU A 241 -0.58 5.20 -5.57
CA LEU A 241 -1.36 4.87 -6.78
C LEU A 241 -2.65 4.08 -6.47
N ASN A 242 -2.69 3.35 -5.34
CA ASN A 242 -3.85 2.58 -4.90
C ASN A 242 -4.68 3.35 -3.86
N TRP A 243 -4.39 4.63 -3.61
CA TRP A 243 -5.02 5.40 -2.56
C TRP A 243 -6.54 5.46 -2.69
N GLU A 244 -7.08 5.52 -3.91
CA GLU A 244 -8.54 5.54 -4.11
C GLU A 244 -9.22 4.30 -3.49
N GLU A 245 -8.60 3.13 -3.64
CA GLU A 245 -9.08 1.86 -3.08
C GLU A 245 -8.76 1.74 -1.58
N ASN A 246 -7.57 2.20 -1.17
CA ASN A 246 -7.06 2.08 0.20
C ASN A 246 -7.69 3.09 1.17
N ARG A 247 -8.02 4.30 0.71
CA ARG A 247 -8.46 5.43 1.52
C ARG A 247 -9.62 5.10 2.45
N PRO A 248 -10.70 4.39 2.04
CA PRO A 248 -11.79 4.04 2.94
C PRO A 248 -11.34 3.15 4.11
N ILE A 249 -10.39 2.24 3.86
CA ILE A 249 -9.85 1.31 4.87
C ILE A 249 -8.96 2.08 5.84
N VAL A 250 -7.99 2.84 5.32
CA VAL A 250 -7.08 3.67 6.13
C VAL A 250 -7.85 4.66 6.98
N ARG A 251 -8.85 5.36 6.40
CA ARG A 251 -9.75 6.25 7.12
C ARG A 251 -10.50 5.53 8.23
N ASN A 252 -10.98 4.32 7.99
CA ASN A 252 -11.69 3.55 9.01
C ASN A 252 -10.78 3.22 10.19
N LEU A 253 -9.55 2.76 9.91
CA LEU A 253 -8.55 2.43 10.92
C LEU A 253 -8.21 3.66 11.77
N VAL A 254 -7.85 4.80 11.14
CA VAL A 254 -7.54 6.04 11.87
C VAL A 254 -8.71 6.46 12.77
N LEU A 255 -9.92 6.59 12.20
CA LEU A 255 -11.06 7.12 12.94
C LEU A 255 -11.54 6.19 14.05
N LYS A 256 -11.44 4.87 13.86
CA LYS A 256 -11.78 3.93 14.92
C LYS A 256 -10.72 3.87 16.01
N THR A 257 -9.43 3.96 15.67
CA THR A 257 -8.36 4.08 16.69
C THR A 257 -8.57 5.31 17.56
N LEU A 258 -8.86 6.47 16.96
CA LEU A 258 -9.19 7.69 17.72
C LEU A 258 -10.47 7.56 18.54
N LYS A 259 -11.45 6.77 18.10
CA LYS A 259 -12.66 6.48 18.88
C LYS A 259 -12.37 5.57 20.08
N MET A 260 -11.39 4.68 19.96
CA MET A 260 -10.98 3.73 21.00
C MET A 260 -9.84 4.24 21.88
N LEU A 261 -9.58 5.56 21.88
CA LEU A 261 -8.59 6.19 22.74
C LEU A 261 -9.32 6.90 23.90
N PRO A 262 -9.83 6.18 24.92
CA PRO A 262 -10.50 6.80 26.06
C PRO A 262 -9.53 7.60 26.93
N TYR A 263 -10.07 8.45 27.82
CA TYR A 263 -9.27 9.20 28.79
C TYR A 263 -8.34 8.30 29.62
N ALA A 264 -8.85 7.14 30.04
CA ALA A 264 -8.12 6.15 30.83
C ALA A 264 -7.11 5.30 30.05
N ALA A 265 -6.98 5.46 28.72
CA ALA A 265 -6.00 4.74 27.93
C ALA A 265 -4.57 5.07 28.40
N ASP A 266 -3.74 4.06 28.56
CA ASP A 266 -2.31 4.22 28.86
C ASP A 266 -1.47 4.14 27.58
N GLU A 267 -0.16 4.25 27.72
CA GLU A 267 0.81 4.13 26.63
C GLU A 267 0.82 2.75 25.94
N LYS A 268 0.17 1.74 26.53
CA LYS A 268 0.10 0.36 26.03
C LYS A 268 -1.21 0.03 25.34
N GLN A 269 -2.11 1.00 25.19
CA GLN A 269 -3.35 0.85 24.44
C GLN A 269 -3.06 0.26 23.04
N GLU A 270 -3.62 -0.91 22.76
CA GLU A 270 -3.44 -1.57 21.47
C GLU A 270 -4.08 -0.74 20.35
N LEU A 271 -3.34 -0.60 19.26
CA LEU A 271 -3.79 0.03 18.02
C LEU A 271 -4.58 -0.96 17.17
N MET A 272 -5.43 -0.43 16.29
CA MET A 272 -6.10 -1.28 15.31
C MET A 272 -5.11 -1.97 14.37
N ASN A 273 -5.40 -3.24 14.07
CA ASN A 273 -4.73 -4.00 13.03
C ASN A 273 -5.61 -4.11 11.79
N LEU A 274 -4.98 -4.31 10.64
CA LEU A 274 -5.69 -4.52 9.37
C LEU A 274 -6.56 -5.80 9.42
N SER A 275 -6.06 -6.82 10.11
CA SER A 275 -6.75 -8.07 10.36
C SER A 275 -6.65 -8.45 11.84
N ALA A 276 -7.73 -9.06 12.35
CA ALA A 276 -7.73 -9.70 13.66
C ALA A 276 -6.83 -10.95 13.71
N ASN A 277 -6.63 -11.62 12.57
CA ASN A 277 -5.77 -12.78 12.44
C ASN A 277 -4.90 -12.68 11.19
N TRP A 278 -3.95 -11.74 11.23
CA TRP A 278 -3.07 -11.45 10.11
C TRP A 278 -2.27 -12.67 9.64
N GLN A 279 -1.91 -13.58 10.55
CA GLN A 279 -1.16 -14.78 10.17
C GLN A 279 -2.00 -15.70 9.28
N ASP A 280 -3.23 -16.03 9.69
CA ASP A 280 -4.13 -16.88 8.89
C ASP A 280 -4.51 -16.21 7.57
N ASP A 281 -4.78 -14.90 7.58
CA ASP A 281 -5.11 -14.14 6.35
C ASP A 281 -3.94 -14.10 5.38
N ARG A 282 -2.71 -13.94 5.91
CA ARG A 282 -1.48 -14.02 5.13
C ARG A 282 -1.32 -15.40 4.52
N ASP A 283 -1.44 -16.45 5.33
CA ASP A 283 -1.28 -17.83 4.88
C ASP A 283 -2.32 -18.16 3.79
N PHE A 284 -3.57 -17.73 3.97
CA PHE A 284 -4.61 -17.85 2.94
C PHE A 284 -4.26 -17.10 1.66
N ALA A 285 -3.83 -15.84 1.76
CA ALA A 285 -3.46 -15.03 0.62
C ALA A 285 -2.25 -15.60 -0.14
N GLU A 286 -1.32 -16.28 0.53
CA GLU A 286 -0.22 -17.00 -0.10
C GLU A 286 -0.70 -18.21 -0.94
N THR A 287 -1.88 -18.78 -0.64
CA THR A 287 -2.45 -19.89 -1.43
C THR A 287 -3.12 -19.47 -2.74
N LEU A 288 -3.47 -18.18 -2.90
CA LEU A 288 -4.24 -17.69 -4.06
C LEU A 288 -3.48 -17.76 -5.40
N TYR A 289 -2.15 -17.87 -5.33
CA TYR A 289 -1.24 -17.86 -6.49
C TYR A 289 -0.43 -19.16 -6.61
N ASN A 290 -0.95 -20.25 -6.04
CA ASN A 290 -0.39 -21.60 -6.19
C ASN A 290 -1.13 -22.39 -7.28
#